data_AF-A0AAD4BD67-F1
#
_entry.id   AF-A0AAD4BD67-F1
#
_cell.length_a   1.000
_cell.length_b   1.000
_cell.length_c   1.000
_cell.angle_alpha   90.00
_cell.angle_beta   90.00
_cell.angle_gamma   90.00
#
_symmetry.space_group_name_H-M   'P 1'
#
loop_
_entity.id
_entity.type
_entity.pdbx_description
1 polymer ?
#
loop_
_entity_poly.entity_id
_entity_poly.type
_entity_poly.pdbx_seq_one_letter_code
_entity_poly.pdbx_strand_id
1 'polypeptide(L)'
;MVSAELLCQISERISQAKQACPGAAGKPFGGINIIYAGDLGQLRPVASSALYASNLLGRLAPSTKESIRGHRGLFGAALWQQLTHVIELKQNVRAITDPFYVDLLNRFRRLQLDAPTEYQTLCDAPVIFGSRRLRDLYNTIRARQFAEQTNQTYHFYLARD
;
A
#
# COMPACT_ATOMS: atom_id res chain seq x y z
N MET A 1 -0.74 -2.01 -1.67
CA MET A 1 -1.65 -1.07 -2.35
C MET A 1 -2.15 -1.68 -3.63
N VAL A 2 -3.35 -1.27 -4.05
CA VAL A 2 -3.89 -1.58 -5.36
C VAL A 2 -3.38 -0.55 -6.36
N SER A 3 -2.87 -1.00 -7.50
CA SER A 3 -2.53 -0.12 -8.62
C SER A 3 -3.72 0.08 -9.56
N ALA A 4 -3.66 1.13 -10.38
CA ALA A 4 -4.66 1.36 -11.42
C ALA A 4 -4.74 0.20 -12.42
N GLU A 5 -3.59 -0.35 -12.80
CA GLU A 5 -3.50 -1.51 -13.69
C GLU A 5 -4.23 -2.73 -13.11
N LEU A 6 -4.03 -3.00 -11.81
CA LEU A 6 -4.68 -4.12 -11.12
C LEU A 6 -6.19 -3.89 -10.99
N LEU A 7 -6.63 -2.67 -10.70
CA LEU A 7 -8.06 -2.35 -10.59
C LEU A 7 -8.79 -2.56 -11.92
N CYS A 8 -8.17 -2.15 -13.03
CA CYS A 8 -8.67 -2.41 -14.37
C CYS A 8 -8.85 -3.92 -14.61
N GLN A 9 -7.83 -4.72 -14.30
CA GLN A 9 -7.91 -6.18 -14.44
C GLN A 9 -9.01 -6.79 -13.57
N ILE A 10 -9.18 -6.34 -12.33
CA ILE A 10 -10.25 -6.80 -11.45
C ILE A 10 -11.63 -6.50 -12.08
N SER A 11 -11.85 -5.27 -12.56
CA SER A 11 -13.09 -4.91 -13.24
C SER A 11 -13.33 -5.76 -14.47
N GLU A 12 -12.33 -5.96 -15.33
CA GLU A 12 -12.43 -6.80 -16.53
C GLU A 12 -12.86 -8.22 -16.19
N ARG A 13 -12.19 -8.86 -15.21
CA ARG A 13 -12.47 -10.24 -14.83
C ARG A 13 -13.86 -10.41 -14.22
N ILE A 14 -14.28 -9.46 -13.37
CA ILE A 14 -15.63 -9.50 -12.78
C ILE A 14 -16.69 -9.26 -13.87
N SER A 15 -16.49 -8.27 -14.74
CA SER A 15 -17.40 -8.02 -15.85
C SER A 15 -17.52 -9.24 -16.77
N GLN A 16 -16.40 -9.93 -17.06
CA GLN A 16 -16.39 -11.19 -17.83
C GLN A 16 -17.21 -12.29 -17.14
N ALA A 17 -16.99 -12.50 -15.85
CA ALA A 17 -17.71 -13.52 -15.09
C ALA A 17 -19.23 -13.25 -15.03
N LYS A 18 -19.65 -11.99 -15.12
CA LYS A 18 -21.05 -11.57 -15.00
C LYS A 18 -21.75 -11.30 -16.33
N GLN A 19 -21.13 -11.59 -17.48
CA GLN A 19 -21.69 -11.22 -18.80
C GLN A 19 -23.12 -11.73 -19.05
N ALA A 20 -23.45 -12.92 -18.54
CA ALA A 20 -24.78 -13.52 -18.70
C ALA A 20 -25.84 -12.97 -17.71
N CYS A 21 -25.44 -12.15 -16.73
CA CYS A 21 -26.37 -11.61 -15.75
C CYS A 21 -27.13 -10.39 -16.32
N PRO A 22 -28.48 -10.34 -16.18
CA PRO A 22 -29.25 -9.15 -16.51
C PRO A 22 -28.71 -7.90 -15.80
N GLY A 23 -28.49 -6.83 -16.56
CA GLY A 23 -28.03 -5.54 -16.03
C GLY A 23 -26.52 -5.44 -15.75
N ALA A 24 -25.72 -6.46 -16.07
CA ALA A 24 -24.25 -6.44 -15.93
C ALA A 24 -23.52 -5.92 -17.18
N ALA A 25 -24.13 -6.08 -18.37
CA ALA A 25 -23.51 -5.71 -19.64
C ALA A 25 -23.11 -4.22 -19.68
N GLY A 26 -21.86 -3.95 -20.08
CA GLY A 26 -21.32 -2.60 -20.22
C GLY A 26 -21.06 -1.84 -18.92
N LYS A 27 -21.37 -2.41 -17.75
CA LYS A 27 -21.14 -1.74 -16.46
C LYS A 27 -19.76 -2.08 -15.89
N PRO A 28 -19.09 -1.11 -15.23
CA PRO A 28 -17.92 -1.37 -14.39
C PRO A 28 -18.19 -2.53 -13.41
N PHE A 29 -17.20 -3.40 -13.23
CA PHE A 29 -17.29 -4.57 -12.33
C PHE A 29 -18.55 -5.44 -12.56
N GLY A 30 -19.07 -5.50 -13.79
CA GLY A 30 -20.31 -6.23 -14.09
C GLY A 30 -21.52 -5.76 -13.29
N GLY A 31 -21.55 -4.47 -12.92
CA GLY A 31 -22.68 -3.84 -12.23
C GLY A 31 -22.77 -4.12 -10.73
N ILE A 32 -21.72 -4.65 -10.09
CA ILE A 32 -21.69 -4.80 -8.63
C ILE A 32 -21.28 -3.51 -7.94
N ASN A 33 -21.76 -3.32 -6.72
CA ASN A 33 -21.30 -2.25 -5.85
C ASN A 33 -19.90 -2.59 -5.31
N ILE A 34 -18.99 -1.63 -5.39
CA ILE A 34 -17.62 -1.76 -4.90
C ILE A 34 -17.42 -0.84 -3.70
N ILE A 35 -16.91 -1.41 -2.61
CA ILE A 35 -16.46 -0.65 -1.44
C ILE A 35 -14.94 -0.72 -1.42
N TYR A 36 -14.30 0.44 -1.53
CA TYR A 36 -12.86 0.58 -1.34
C TYR A 36 -12.59 0.95 0.11
N ALA A 37 -11.69 0.21 0.75
CA ALA A 37 -11.23 0.51 2.10
C ALA A 37 -9.70 0.49 2.13
N GLY A 38 -9.12 1.51 2.75
CA GLY A 38 -7.67 1.60 2.86
C GLY A 38 -7.22 2.99 3.29
N ASP A 39 -5.90 3.14 3.30
CA ASP A 39 -5.24 4.37 3.69
C ASP A 39 -4.33 4.87 2.56
N LEU A 40 -4.64 6.06 2.03
CA LEU A 40 -3.90 6.71 0.95
C LEU A 40 -2.51 7.24 1.36
N GLY A 41 -2.26 7.39 2.67
CA GLY A 41 -0.97 7.78 3.24
C GLY A 41 0.02 6.62 3.38
N GLN A 42 -0.36 5.40 3.00
CA GLN A 42 0.57 4.28 2.93
C GLN A 42 1.53 4.43 1.73
N LEU A 43 2.47 3.48 1.58
CA LEU A 43 3.37 3.41 0.42
C LEU A 43 2.60 3.46 -0.91
N ARG A 44 3.31 3.62 -2.03
CA ARG A 44 2.69 3.47 -3.36
C ARG A 44 2.75 2.01 -3.81
N PRO A 45 1.89 1.56 -4.74
CA PRO A 45 2.06 0.26 -5.37
C PRO A 45 3.48 0.09 -5.92
N VAL A 46 4.06 -1.10 -5.74
CA VAL A 46 5.43 -1.37 -6.18
C VAL A 46 5.49 -1.36 -7.71
N ALA A 47 6.43 -0.57 -8.25
CA ALA A 47 6.70 -0.47 -9.68
C ALA A 47 5.47 -0.20 -10.57
N SER A 48 4.41 0.40 -10.03
CA SER A 48 3.13 0.62 -10.71
C SER A 48 2.47 1.92 -10.26
N SER A 49 1.52 2.42 -11.05
CA SER A 49 0.87 3.70 -10.79
C SER A 49 -0.21 3.57 -9.71
N ALA A 50 -0.18 4.49 -8.74
CA ALA A 50 -1.22 4.61 -7.73
C ALA A 50 -2.55 5.08 -8.35
N LEU A 51 -3.66 4.67 -7.75
CA LEU A 51 -5.02 5.01 -8.22
C LEU A 51 -5.28 6.52 -8.29
N TYR A 52 -4.72 7.25 -7.32
CA TYR A 52 -4.87 8.70 -7.16
C TYR A 52 -3.76 9.50 -7.88
N ALA A 53 -2.92 8.86 -8.70
CA ALA A 53 -1.82 9.54 -9.35
C ALA A 53 -2.33 10.48 -10.45
N SER A 54 -2.23 11.79 -10.20
CA SER A 54 -2.73 12.85 -11.10
C SER A 54 -2.05 12.86 -12.47
N ASN A 55 -0.83 12.33 -12.55
CA ASN A 55 -0.06 12.23 -13.78
C ASN A 55 -0.68 11.28 -14.83
N LEU A 56 -1.49 10.30 -14.42
CA LEU A 56 -2.19 9.42 -15.35
C LEU A 56 -3.24 10.18 -16.16
N LEU A 57 -3.92 11.15 -15.55
CA LEU A 57 -5.04 11.86 -16.19
C LEU A 57 -4.64 13.23 -16.76
N GLY A 58 -3.66 13.92 -16.17
CA GLY A 58 -3.31 15.30 -16.53
C GLY A 58 -2.26 15.45 -17.64
N ARG A 59 -1.38 14.46 -17.85
CA ARG A 59 -0.33 14.50 -18.87
C ARG A 59 -0.05 13.10 -19.41
N LEU A 60 -0.78 12.73 -20.47
CA LEU A 60 -0.56 11.48 -21.19
C LEU A 60 0.79 11.52 -21.91
N ALA A 61 1.82 10.95 -21.29
CA ALA A 61 3.09 10.71 -21.97
C ALA A 61 2.85 9.78 -23.19
N PRO A 62 3.59 9.95 -24.30
CA PRO A 62 3.44 9.11 -25.49
C PRO A 62 3.53 7.60 -25.18
N SER A 63 4.46 7.21 -24.29
CA SER A 63 4.63 5.83 -23.83
C SER A 63 3.41 5.24 -23.08
N THR A 64 2.56 6.09 -22.52
CA THR A 64 1.30 5.68 -21.86
C THR A 64 0.19 5.41 -22.88
N LYS A 65 0.22 6.09 -24.04
CA LYS A 65 -0.75 5.90 -25.13
C LYS A 65 -0.43 4.69 -26.01
N GLU A 66 0.82 4.27 -26.04
CA GLU A 66 1.27 3.19 -26.94
C GLU A 66 1.33 1.82 -26.24
N SER A 67 1.29 1.78 -24.90
CA SER A 67 1.41 0.53 -24.16
C SER A 67 0.07 0.02 -23.59
N ILE A 68 -0.17 -1.29 -23.70
CA ILE A 68 -1.30 -1.98 -23.05
C ILE A 68 -1.35 -1.68 -21.55
N ARG A 69 -0.17 -1.63 -20.93
CA ARG A 69 -0.01 -1.29 -19.52
C ARG A 69 -0.51 0.13 -19.22
N GLY A 70 -0.13 1.11 -20.04
CA GLY A 70 -0.60 2.48 -19.93
C GLY A 70 -2.11 2.59 -20.06
N HIS A 71 -2.70 1.93 -21.07
CA HIS A 71 -4.15 1.86 -21.23
C HIS A 71 -4.87 1.30 -20.00
N ARG A 72 -4.39 0.17 -19.45
CA ARG A 72 -4.97 -0.39 -18.22
C ARG A 72 -4.84 0.56 -17.03
N GLY A 73 -3.72 1.27 -16.92
CA GLY A 73 -3.52 2.31 -15.92
C GLY A 73 -4.56 3.44 -16.05
N LEU A 74 -4.83 3.89 -17.27
CA LEU A 74 -5.84 4.94 -17.53
C LEU A 74 -7.26 4.47 -17.20
N PHE A 75 -7.65 3.28 -17.65
CA PHE A 75 -8.96 2.72 -17.33
C PHE A 75 -9.12 2.51 -15.81
N GLY A 76 -8.09 2.01 -15.14
CA GLY A 76 -8.08 1.87 -13.69
C GLY A 76 -8.24 3.19 -12.94
N ALA A 77 -7.54 4.24 -13.38
CA ALA A 77 -7.68 5.57 -12.80
C ALA A 77 -9.08 6.14 -13.06
N ALA A 78 -9.64 5.94 -14.26
CA ALA A 78 -11.00 6.35 -14.57
C ALA A 78 -12.05 5.62 -13.71
N LEU A 79 -11.88 4.31 -13.46
CA LEU A 79 -12.73 3.55 -12.56
C LEU A 79 -12.69 4.10 -11.13
N TRP A 80 -11.51 4.49 -10.65
CA TRP A 80 -11.36 5.14 -9.34
C TRP A 80 -12.09 6.49 -9.26
N GLN A 81 -12.11 7.27 -10.35
CA GLN A 81 -12.83 8.55 -10.38
C GLN A 81 -14.37 8.40 -10.40
N GLN A 82 -14.90 7.20 -10.64
CA GLN A 82 -16.34 6.92 -10.61
C GLN A 82 -16.88 6.68 -9.19
N LEU A 83 -16.07 6.89 -8.15
CA LEU A 83 -16.50 6.88 -6.77
C LEU A 83 -17.64 7.88 -6.53
N THR A 84 -18.73 7.40 -5.96
CA THR A 84 -19.90 8.22 -5.63
C THR A 84 -19.87 8.74 -4.19
N HIS A 85 -19.18 8.02 -3.30
CA HIS A 85 -19.13 8.34 -1.88
C HIS A 85 -17.69 8.19 -1.36
N VAL A 86 -17.29 9.13 -0.50
CA VAL A 86 -16.01 9.09 0.22
C VAL A 86 -16.32 9.21 1.70
N ILE A 87 -15.86 8.24 2.48
CA ILE A 87 -16.06 8.20 3.93
C ILE A 87 -14.69 8.26 4.59
N GLU A 88 -14.49 9.26 5.45
CA GLU A 88 -13.26 9.43 6.22
C GLU A 88 -13.47 9.03 7.68
N LEU A 89 -12.73 8.04 8.16
CA LEU A 89 -12.71 7.64 9.57
C LEU A 89 -11.73 8.52 10.35
N LYS A 90 -12.20 9.16 11.43
CA LYS A 90 -11.39 10.12 12.21
C LYS A 90 -10.79 9.54 13.50
N GLN A 91 -11.42 8.53 14.09
CA GLN A 91 -11.00 8.00 15.38
C GLN A 91 -10.00 6.85 15.22
N ASN A 92 -8.78 7.03 15.75
CA ASN A 92 -7.77 5.96 15.81
C ASN A 92 -8.00 5.09 17.05
N VAL A 93 -8.56 3.90 16.85
CA VAL A 93 -8.85 2.95 17.93
C VAL A 93 -7.61 2.16 18.38
N ARG A 94 -6.54 2.09 17.58
CA ARG A 94 -5.34 1.28 17.88
C ARG A 94 -4.50 1.89 19.00
N ALA A 95 -4.35 3.22 18.98
CA ALA A 95 -3.57 3.96 19.96
C ALA A 95 -4.46 4.91 20.77
N ILE A 96 -5.70 4.51 21.04
CA ILE A 96 -6.69 5.36 21.71
C ILE A 96 -6.25 5.81 23.12
N THR A 97 -5.43 4.99 23.78
CA THR A 97 -4.86 5.26 25.11
C THR A 97 -3.62 6.15 25.07
N ASP A 98 -3.13 6.50 23.89
CA ASP A 98 -1.93 7.33 23.71
C ASP A 98 -2.19 8.49 22.74
N PRO A 99 -2.85 9.57 23.22
CA PRO A 99 -3.17 10.73 22.39
C PRO A 99 -1.93 11.43 21.81
N PHE A 100 -0.81 11.42 22.55
CA PHE A 100 0.44 12.02 22.11
C PHE A 100 1.00 11.29 20.89
N TYR A 101 1.04 9.96 20.93
CA TYR A 101 1.46 9.14 19.80
C TYR A 101 0.52 9.31 18.59
N VAL A 102 -0.79 9.38 18.81
CA VAL A 102 -1.76 9.64 17.73
C VAL A 102 -1.53 11.00 17.07
N ASP A 103 -1.27 12.05 17.85
CA ASP A 103 -0.93 13.38 17.32
C ASP A 103 0.37 13.35 16.50
N LEU A 104 1.42 12.71 17.03
CA LEU A 104 2.69 12.54 16.34
C LEU A 104 2.50 11.83 14.99
N LEU A 105 1.75 10.74 14.93
CA LEU A 105 1.44 10.03 13.69
C LEU A 105 0.68 10.90 12.69
N ASN A 106 -0.26 11.73 13.17
CA ASN A 106 -1.00 12.67 12.32
C ASN A 106 -0.10 13.77 11.75
N ARG A 107 0.88 14.26 12.53
CA ARG A 107 1.90 15.20 12.08
C ARG A 107 2.80 14.59 11.00
N PHE A 108 3.29 13.36 11.22
CA PHE A 108 4.05 12.60 10.19
C PHE A 108 3.26 12.47 8.89
N ARG A 109 1.98 12.10 9.00
CA ARG A 109 1.09 11.94 7.85
C ARG A 109 0.92 13.24 7.04
N ARG A 110 0.95 14.39 7.70
CA ARG A 110 0.81 15.72 7.08
C ARG A 110 2.15 16.37 6.72
N LEU A 111 3.27 15.67 6.95
CA LEU A 111 4.64 16.19 6.78
C LEU A 111 4.90 17.48 7.59
N GLN A 112 4.30 17.59 8.77
CA GLN A 112 4.45 18.72 9.69
C GLN A 112 5.41 18.32 10.83
N LEU A 113 6.71 18.26 10.53
CA LEU A 113 7.73 17.82 11.49
C LEU A 113 8.45 19.02 12.09
N ASP A 114 8.31 19.18 13.40
CA ASP A 114 9.25 19.95 14.22
C ASP A 114 10.43 19.05 14.63
N ALA A 115 11.59 19.64 14.90
CA ALA A 115 12.82 18.90 15.17
C ALA A 115 12.66 17.95 16.37
N PRO A 116 12.97 16.65 16.26
CA PRO A 116 12.42 15.69 17.21
C PRO A 116 13.48 15.28 18.23
N THR A 117 13.29 15.68 19.47
CA THR A 117 14.05 15.23 20.66
C THR A 117 13.46 13.95 21.29
N GLU A 118 12.36 13.44 20.73
CA GLU A 118 11.44 12.49 21.35
C GLU A 118 11.80 11.01 21.13
N TYR A 119 12.89 10.70 20.42
CA TYR A 119 13.20 9.31 20.00
C TYR A 119 13.93 8.45 21.03
N GLN A 120 14.35 9.02 22.16
CA GLN A 120 15.14 8.28 23.16
C GLN A 120 14.33 7.17 23.86
N THR A 121 13.00 7.20 23.80
CA THR A 121 12.13 6.18 24.40
C THR A 121 11.95 4.93 23.53
N LEU A 122 12.48 4.92 22.29
CA LEU A 122 12.28 3.84 21.32
C LEU A 122 13.40 2.79 21.30
N CYS A 123 14.29 2.78 22.31
CA CYS A 123 15.46 1.88 22.35
C CYS A 123 15.13 0.39 22.23
N ASP A 124 13.98 -0.03 22.77
CA ASP A 124 13.52 -1.43 22.77
C ASP A 124 12.45 -1.73 21.71
N ALA A 125 12.16 -0.75 20.83
CA ALA A 125 11.14 -0.92 19.80
C ALA A 125 11.62 -1.84 18.66
N PRO A 126 10.72 -2.63 18.03
CA PRO A 126 11.04 -3.35 16.81
C PRO A 126 11.54 -2.39 15.72
N VAL A 127 12.68 -2.74 15.10
CA VAL A 127 13.29 -1.93 14.03
C VAL A 127 12.70 -2.31 12.69
N ILE A 128 12.09 -1.33 12.00
CA ILE A 128 11.56 -1.49 10.64
C ILE A 128 12.58 -0.95 9.65
N PHE A 129 12.92 -1.75 8.63
CA PHE A 129 13.89 -1.38 7.60
C PHE A 129 13.22 -1.12 6.26
N GLY A 130 13.63 -0.06 5.57
CA GLY A 130 13.21 0.20 4.19
C GLY A 130 13.86 -0.71 3.14
N SER A 131 14.84 -1.54 3.53
CA SER A 131 15.58 -2.43 2.64
C SER A 131 15.62 -3.85 3.19
N ARG A 132 15.30 -4.83 2.33
CA ARG A 132 15.41 -6.25 2.64
C ARG A 132 16.84 -6.62 3.05
N ARG A 133 17.85 -6.12 2.33
CA ARG A 133 19.27 -6.42 2.63
C ARG A 133 19.67 -5.98 4.03
N LEU A 134 19.25 -4.79 4.45
CA LEU A 134 19.56 -4.26 5.78
C LEU A 134 18.84 -5.04 6.88
N ARG A 135 17.55 -5.35 6.67
CA ARG A 135 16.77 -6.20 7.56
C ARG A 135 17.44 -7.57 7.75
N ASP A 136 17.81 -8.22 6.65
CA ASP A 136 18.37 -9.57 6.67
C ASP A 136 19.74 -9.59 7.37
N LEU A 137 20.57 -8.56 7.15
CA LEU A 137 21.82 -8.37 7.88
C LEU A 137 21.57 -8.17 9.39
N TYR A 138 20.67 -7.27 9.76
CA TYR A 138 20.32 -7.00 11.17
C TYR A 138 19.79 -8.27 11.86
N ASN A 139 18.85 -8.96 11.23
CA ASN A 139 18.27 -10.19 11.75
C ASN A 139 19.33 -11.29 11.92
N THR A 140 20.27 -11.40 10.98
CA THR A 140 21.38 -12.36 11.07
C THR A 140 22.26 -12.07 12.29
N ILE A 141 22.62 -10.80 12.52
CA ILE A 141 23.43 -10.39 13.67
C ILE A 141 22.68 -10.68 14.97
N ARG A 142 21.41 -10.27 15.08
CA ARG A 142 20.60 -10.47 16.29
C ARG A 142 20.34 -11.94 16.59
N ALA A 143 20.06 -12.76 15.58
CA ALA A 143 19.83 -14.19 15.74
C ALA A 143 21.11 -14.92 16.22
N ARG A 144 22.28 -14.54 15.69
CA ARG A 144 23.57 -15.08 16.16
C ARG A 144 23.84 -14.70 17.62
N GLN A 145 23.69 -13.42 17.97
CA GLN A 145 23.88 -12.96 19.35
C GLN A 145 22.94 -13.68 20.33
N PHE A 146 21.68 -13.87 19.94
CA PHE A 146 20.71 -14.61 20.77
C PHE A 146 21.12 -16.08 20.97
N ALA A 147 21.55 -16.76 19.91
CA ALA A 147 22.01 -18.15 19.98
C ALA A 147 23.24 -18.29 20.90
N GLU A 148 24.20 -17.36 20.80
CA GLU A 148 25.37 -17.28 21.69
C GLU A 148 24.94 -17.06 23.16
N GLN A 149 24.03 -16.13 23.42
CA GLN A 149 23.54 -15.82 24.77
C GLN A 149 22.75 -16.96 25.41
N THR A 150 22.04 -17.75 24.61
CA THR A 150 21.18 -18.85 25.07
C THR A 150 21.82 -20.22 24.95
N ASN A 151 23.09 -20.29 24.53
CA ASN A 151 23.83 -21.52 24.31
C ASN A 151 23.12 -22.49 23.34
N GLN A 152 22.55 -21.93 22.27
CA GLN A 152 21.87 -22.68 21.20
C GLN A 152 22.70 -22.70 19.93
N THR A 153 22.50 -23.74 19.11
CA THR A 153 23.14 -23.82 17.80
C THR A 153 22.43 -22.93 16.78
N TYR A 154 23.19 -22.04 16.14
CA TYR A 154 22.68 -21.21 15.05
C TYR A 154 22.79 -21.92 13.70
N HIS A 155 21.66 -22.12 13.03
CA HIS A 155 21.61 -22.65 11.68
C HIS A 155 21.13 -21.58 10.70
N PHE A 156 21.89 -21.36 9.62
CA PHE A 156 21.53 -20.42 8.56
C PHE A 156 21.29 -21.16 7.25
N TYR A 157 20.13 -20.95 6.67
CA TYR A 157 19.72 -21.56 5.40
C TYR A 157 19.42 -20.47 4.39
N LEU A 158 20.03 -20.57 3.22
CA LEU A 158 19.63 -19.75 2.07
C LEU A 158 18.41 -20.38 1.43
N ALA A 159 17.34 -19.60 1.27
CA ALA A 159 16.25 -19.99 0.38
C ALA A 159 16.81 -20.06 -1.05
N ARG A 160 16.54 -21.18 -1.75
CA ARG A 160 16.68 -21.23 -3.20
C ARG A 160 15.36 -20.74 -3.78
N ASP A 161 15.40 -19.57 -4.41
CA ASP A 161 14.29 -19.04 -5.20
C ASP A 161 14.20 -19.78 -6.54
#